data_AF-A0A977KWL2-F1
#
_entry.id   AF-A0A977KWL2-F1
#
_cell.length_a   1.000
_cell.length_b   1.000
_cell.length_c   1.000
_cell.angle_alpha   90.00
_cell.angle_beta   90.00
_cell.angle_gamma   90.00
#
_symmetry.space_group_name_H-M   'P 1'
#
loop_
_entity.id
_entity.type
_entity.pdbx_description
1 polymer ?
#
loop_
_entity_poly.entity_id
_entity_poly.type
_entity_poly.pdbx_seq_one_letter_code
_entity_poly.pdbx_strand_id
1 'polypeptide(L)'
;MQITRDYCEGMIEGFGYNPLTGKIYDKYVTFERKVIAGAKEGAIADLLFKRVTSTAELNTVLNLDASANLNASWFTGQASLKAKVSLESSEKTEEFSTFSVLYVKVREAPIILEEVDLSDRILKFIDKNGLDEFYRRAGYEYIAGIIPGGEFISTIKIISSNRETKVLVSCDQS
;
A
#
# COMPACT_ATOMS: atom_id res chain seq x y z
N MET A 1 8.83 14.26 -9.43
CA MET A 1 8.27 13.90 -8.11
C MET A 1 8.13 12.39 -8.06
N GLN A 2 8.72 11.71 -7.07
CA GLN A 2 8.55 10.26 -6.91
C GLN A 2 7.27 9.98 -6.14
N ILE A 3 6.47 9.03 -6.62
CA ILE A 3 5.21 8.63 -6.00
C ILE A 3 5.36 7.17 -5.56
N THR A 4 5.11 6.90 -4.28
CA THR A 4 5.12 5.53 -3.75
C THR A 4 3.74 4.91 -3.90
N ARG A 5 3.69 3.63 -4.28
CA ARG A 5 2.45 2.86 -4.44
C ARG A 5 2.62 1.48 -3.81
N ASP A 6 1.50 0.85 -3.48
CA ASP A 6 1.53 -0.55 -3.08
C ASP A 6 2.00 -1.43 -4.22
N TYR A 7 2.72 -2.47 -3.85
CA TYR A 7 3.19 -3.46 -4.78
C TYR A 7 2.01 -4.28 -5.33
N CYS A 8 1.95 -4.39 -6.65
CA CYS A 8 1.12 -5.38 -7.33
C CYS A 8 2.00 -6.38 -8.06
N GLU A 9 1.51 -7.61 -8.22
CA GLU A 9 2.20 -8.63 -9.00
C GLU A 9 2.52 -8.10 -10.41
N GLY A 10 3.76 -8.32 -10.86
CA GLY A 10 4.26 -7.84 -12.14
C GLY A 10 4.92 -6.46 -12.09
N MET A 11 4.92 -5.75 -10.95
CA MET A 11 5.67 -4.50 -10.81
C MET A 11 7.17 -4.80 -10.75
N ILE A 12 7.87 -4.57 -11.87
CA ILE A 12 9.31 -4.82 -12.02
C ILE A 12 10.00 -3.49 -12.32
N GLU A 13 11.19 -3.27 -11.75
CA GLU A 13 11.87 -2.00 -11.93
C GLU A 13 12.25 -1.77 -13.41
N GLY A 14 12.01 -0.54 -13.87
CA GLY A 14 12.21 -0.11 -15.24
C GLY A 14 11.07 -0.44 -16.21
N PHE A 15 9.98 -1.02 -15.71
CA PHE A 15 8.76 -1.27 -16.47
C PHE A 15 7.85 -0.04 -16.45
N GLY A 16 6.96 -0.02 -17.43
CA GLY A 16 5.93 1.00 -17.55
C GLY A 16 4.78 0.86 -16.61
N TYR A 17 4.19 2.00 -16.28
CA TYR A 17 3.02 2.06 -15.43
C TYR A 17 2.07 3.17 -15.88
N ASN A 18 0.78 2.83 -15.95
CA ASN A 18 -0.28 3.82 -16.12
C ASN A 18 -1.05 3.98 -14.80
N PRO A 19 -0.91 5.13 -14.11
CA PRO A 19 -1.54 5.35 -12.81
C PRO A 19 -3.06 5.45 -12.87
N LEU A 20 -3.64 5.73 -14.05
CA LEU A 20 -5.09 5.84 -14.22
C LEU A 20 -5.76 4.47 -14.34
N THR A 21 -5.06 3.50 -14.94
CA THR A 21 -5.61 2.16 -15.19
C THR A 21 -4.99 1.07 -14.31
N GLY A 22 -3.88 1.36 -13.62
CA GLY A 22 -3.09 0.38 -12.89
C GLY A 22 -2.32 -0.60 -13.79
N LYS A 23 -2.34 -0.40 -15.12
CA LYS A 23 -1.71 -1.32 -16.07
C LYS A 23 -0.19 -1.18 -16.05
N ILE A 24 0.47 -2.33 -15.99
CA ILE A 24 1.92 -2.47 -16.11
C ILE A 24 2.27 -2.83 -17.56
N TYR A 25 3.31 -2.19 -18.09
CA TYR A 25 3.80 -2.38 -19.45
C TYR A 25 5.23 -2.89 -19.43
N ASP A 26 5.76 -3.26 -20.59
CA ASP A 26 7.12 -3.80 -20.72
C ASP A 26 8.21 -2.83 -20.25
N LYS A 27 9.41 -3.37 -20.05
CA LYS A 27 10.63 -2.61 -19.81
C LYS A 27 10.92 -1.66 -20.97
N TYR A 28 11.09 -0.37 -20.67
CA TYR A 28 11.52 0.61 -21.68
C TYR A 28 12.68 1.51 -21.24
N VAL A 29 13.02 1.50 -19.95
CA VAL A 29 14.25 2.16 -19.46
C VAL A 29 15.38 1.15 -19.29
N THR A 30 16.59 1.63 -19.51
CA THR A 30 17.86 1.00 -19.11
C THR A 30 18.42 1.72 -17.90
N PHE A 31 19.22 1.01 -17.11
CA PHE A 31 19.87 1.54 -15.92
C PHE A 31 21.18 0.77 -15.72
N GLU A 32 22.19 1.41 -15.15
CA GLU A 32 23.48 0.76 -14.92
C GLU A 32 23.47 -0.12 -13.67
N ARG A 33 22.85 0.36 -12.59
CA ARG A 33 22.84 -0.35 -11.31
C ARG A 33 21.63 -0.03 -10.44
N LYS A 34 21.43 -0.88 -9.45
CA LYS A 34 20.48 -0.70 -8.35
C LYS A 34 21.25 -0.23 -7.12
N VAL A 35 20.74 0.77 -6.41
CA VAL A 35 21.32 1.26 -5.16
C VAL A 35 20.28 1.29 -4.06
N ILE A 36 20.75 1.11 -2.82
CA ILE A 36 19.92 1.32 -1.64
C ILE A 36 19.91 2.81 -1.34
N ALA A 37 18.75 3.44 -1.52
CA ALA A 37 18.54 4.86 -1.29
C ALA A 37 18.43 5.14 0.21
N GLY A 38 19.30 6.04 0.69
CA GLY A 38 19.31 6.46 2.09
C GLY A 38 20.10 5.49 2.97
N ALA A 39 21.08 6.04 3.70
CA ALA A 39 21.89 5.32 4.68
C ALA A 39 21.12 5.10 5.98
N LYS A 40 19.99 4.38 5.94
CA LYS A 40 19.31 3.93 7.15
C LYS A 40 19.66 2.49 7.43
N GLU A 41 20.41 2.25 8.50
CA GLU A 41 20.58 0.93 9.06
C GLU A 41 19.24 0.46 9.65
N GLY A 42 18.71 -0.64 9.10
CA GLY A 42 17.56 -1.35 9.65
C GLY A 42 16.21 -1.00 9.05
N ALA A 43 15.23 -1.85 9.38
CA ALA A 43 13.85 -1.68 8.96
C ALA A 43 13.11 -0.70 9.87
N ILE A 44 12.24 0.12 9.28
CA ILE A 44 11.29 0.98 9.99
C ILE A 44 10.00 0.18 10.16
N ALA A 45 9.57 -0.02 11.40
CA ALA A 45 8.29 -0.64 11.71
C ALA A 45 7.34 0.42 12.25
N ASP A 46 6.21 0.56 11.58
CA ASP A 46 5.15 1.47 11.95
C ASP A 46 3.94 0.65 12.41
N LEU A 47 3.37 1.04 13.55
CA LEU A 47 2.30 0.31 14.22
C LEU A 47 1.10 1.22 14.43
N LEU A 48 -0.07 0.73 14.04
CA LEU A 48 -1.36 1.32 14.33
C LEU A 48 -2.19 0.30 15.12
N PHE A 49 -2.57 0.68 16.33
CA PHE A 49 -3.53 -0.07 17.12
C PHE A 49 -4.76 0.79 17.35
N LYS A 50 -5.93 0.32 16.92
CA LYS A 50 -7.19 1.06 17.06
C LYS A 50 -8.33 0.14 17.48
N ARG A 51 -9.01 0.52 18.56
CA ARG A 51 -10.29 -0.06 18.94
C ARG A 51 -11.36 0.43 17.98
N VAL A 52 -12.21 -0.48 17.54
CA VAL A 52 -13.26 -0.25 16.57
C VAL A 52 -14.57 -0.75 17.15
N THR A 53 -15.57 0.12 17.20
CA THR A 53 -16.87 -0.15 17.84
C THR A 53 -17.99 -0.40 16.84
N SER A 54 -17.74 -0.17 15.55
CA SER A 54 -18.68 -0.42 14.48
C SER A 54 -18.01 -0.92 13.20
N THR A 55 -18.74 -1.64 12.36
CA THR A 55 -18.26 -2.09 11.04
C THR A 55 -17.92 -0.90 10.13
N ALA A 56 -18.58 0.25 10.32
CA ALA A 56 -18.25 1.48 9.59
C ALA A 56 -16.86 2.01 9.99
N GLU A 57 -16.57 2.10 11.29
CA GLU A 57 -15.22 2.45 11.76
C GLU A 57 -14.17 1.41 11.34
N LEU A 58 -14.54 0.12 11.27
CA LEU A 58 -13.64 -0.94 10.80
C LEU A 58 -13.23 -0.68 9.36
N ASN A 59 -14.22 -0.43 8.50
CA ASN A 59 -13.99 -0.08 7.11
C ASN A 59 -13.16 1.20 7.00
N THR A 60 -13.35 2.20 7.84
CA THR A 60 -12.50 3.41 7.86
C THR A 60 -11.06 3.12 8.29
N VAL A 61 -10.85 2.25 9.29
CA VAL A 61 -9.52 1.84 9.77
C VAL A 61 -8.82 0.88 8.81
N LEU A 62 -9.55 0.24 7.92
CA LEU A 62 -9.00 -0.58 6.83
C LEU A 62 -8.87 0.21 5.52
N ASN A 63 -9.61 1.32 5.39
CA ASN A 63 -9.55 2.29 4.31
C ASN A 63 -8.79 3.57 4.73
N LEU A 64 -7.87 3.50 5.70
CA LEU A 64 -7.32 4.63 6.47
C LEU A 64 -7.29 5.94 5.68
N ASP A 65 -8.20 6.83 6.09
CA ASP A 65 -8.59 8.06 5.43
C ASP A 65 -7.42 8.82 4.82
N ALA A 66 -7.63 9.24 3.57
CA ALA A 66 -6.73 10.03 2.71
C ALA A 66 -6.29 11.39 3.28
N SER A 67 -6.53 11.70 4.56
CA SER A 67 -6.26 13.00 5.18
C SER A 67 -5.91 13.00 6.68
N ALA A 68 -5.93 11.87 7.42
CA ALA A 68 -5.94 11.92 8.89
C ALA A 68 -4.61 11.69 9.62
N ASN A 69 -3.47 11.58 8.92
CA ASN A 69 -2.17 11.72 9.57
C ASN A 69 -1.17 12.33 8.59
N LEU A 70 -0.91 13.63 8.73
CA LEU A 70 0.13 14.35 7.98
C LEU A 70 1.54 13.73 8.20
N ASN A 71 1.72 12.89 9.24
CA ASN A 71 2.94 12.12 9.49
C ASN A 71 2.93 10.70 8.91
N ALA A 72 1.81 10.23 8.34
CA ALA A 72 1.64 8.84 7.91
C ALA A 72 1.12 8.72 6.47
N SER A 73 1.65 9.56 5.58
CA SER A 73 1.34 9.63 4.13
C SER A 73 1.48 8.29 3.36
N TRP A 74 1.96 7.22 3.99
CA TRP A 74 2.37 5.96 3.38
C TRP A 74 1.44 4.77 3.74
N PHE A 75 0.37 4.98 4.52
CA PHE A 75 -0.75 4.04 4.70
C PHE A 75 -1.85 4.18 3.62
N THR A 76 -1.64 5.02 2.60
CA THR A 76 -2.66 5.39 1.59
C THR A 76 -2.84 4.36 0.47
N GLY A 77 -2.15 3.22 0.53
CA GLY A 77 -2.31 2.11 -0.38
C GLY A 77 -3.38 1.13 0.13
N GLN A 78 -4.50 1.01 -0.60
CA GLN A 78 -5.78 0.53 -0.06
C GLN A 78 -6.45 -0.62 -0.87
N ALA A 79 -5.75 -1.22 -1.84
CA ALA A 79 -6.40 -2.20 -2.73
C ALA A 79 -6.44 -3.63 -2.15
N SER A 80 -5.35 -4.11 -1.54
CA SER A 80 -5.26 -5.46 -0.97
C SER A 80 -6.08 -5.63 0.32
N LEU A 81 -6.13 -4.59 1.15
CA LEU A 81 -6.83 -4.52 2.45
C LEU A 81 -8.34 -4.75 2.35
N LYS A 82 -9.00 -4.14 1.35
CA LYS A 82 -10.45 -4.27 1.14
C LYS A 82 -10.88 -5.71 0.85
N ALA A 83 -10.11 -6.42 0.03
CA ALA A 83 -10.45 -7.78 -0.40
C ALA A 83 -10.34 -8.80 0.74
N LYS A 84 -9.35 -8.64 1.63
CA LYS A 84 -9.09 -9.62 2.71
C LYS A 84 -10.12 -9.53 3.85
N VAL A 85 -10.52 -8.32 4.26
CA VAL A 85 -11.45 -8.15 5.39
C VAL A 85 -12.92 -8.20 5.00
N SER A 86 -13.29 -7.84 3.77
CA SER A 86 -14.66 -8.09 3.27
C SER A 86 -15.03 -9.57 3.31
N LEU A 87 -14.04 -10.46 3.14
CA LEU A 87 -14.23 -11.91 3.29
C LEU A 87 -14.54 -12.28 4.75
N GLU A 88 -13.78 -11.77 5.72
CA GLU A 88 -13.89 -12.11 7.15
C GLU A 88 -15.09 -11.44 7.85
N SER A 89 -15.50 -10.25 7.39
CA SER A 89 -16.62 -9.48 7.97
C SER A 89 -18.00 -9.88 7.44
N SER A 90 -18.07 -10.78 6.45
CA SER A 90 -19.34 -11.35 5.96
C SER A 90 -20.03 -12.25 7.01
N GLU A 91 -19.30 -12.64 8.06
CA GLU A 91 -19.85 -13.33 9.23
C GLU A 91 -20.44 -12.35 10.25
N LYS A 92 -21.77 -12.13 10.14
CA LYS A 92 -22.70 -11.56 11.14
C LYS A 92 -22.07 -10.64 12.19
N THR A 93 -22.24 -9.34 11.98
CA THR A 93 -22.00 -8.32 13.01
C THR A 93 -23.08 -8.47 14.09
N GLU A 94 -22.80 -9.24 15.15
CA GLU A 94 -23.66 -9.30 16.33
C GLU A 94 -23.50 -8.02 17.18
N GLU A 95 -24.60 -7.46 17.68
CA GLU A 95 -24.70 -6.19 18.42
C GLU A 95 -23.80 -6.04 19.67
N PHE A 96 -23.07 -7.10 20.04
CA PHE A 96 -22.26 -7.20 21.26
C PHE A 96 -20.76 -7.46 21.03
N SER A 97 -20.25 -7.20 19.82
CA SER A 97 -18.83 -7.38 19.51
C SER A 97 -18.03 -6.07 19.58
N THR A 98 -16.92 -6.06 20.32
CA THR A 98 -15.88 -5.02 20.22
C THR A 98 -14.78 -5.54 19.31
N PHE A 99 -14.32 -4.75 18.35
CA PHE A 99 -13.19 -5.10 17.50
C PHE A 99 -11.96 -4.28 17.91
N SER A 100 -10.78 -4.88 17.79
CA SER A 100 -9.50 -4.16 17.84
C SER A 100 -8.69 -4.54 16.61
N VAL A 101 -8.12 -3.54 15.94
CA VAL A 101 -7.29 -3.74 14.76
C VAL A 101 -5.87 -3.37 15.12
N LEU A 102 -4.95 -4.31 14.87
CA LEU A 102 -3.51 -4.09 14.88
C LEU A 102 -3.02 -4.15 13.43
N TYR A 103 -2.50 -3.04 12.93
CA TYR A 103 -1.86 -2.94 11.63
C TYR A 103 -0.37 -2.61 11.84
N VAL A 104 0.50 -3.43 11.28
CA VAL A 104 1.96 -3.26 11.33
C VAL A 104 2.48 -3.24 9.91
N LYS A 105 3.27 -2.23 9.56
CA LYS A 105 3.95 -2.15 8.26
C LYS A 105 5.43 -1.94 8.49
N VAL A 106 6.22 -2.85 7.96
CA VAL A 106 7.68 -2.86 8.04
C VAL A 106 8.23 -2.47 6.69
N ARG A 107 9.21 -1.58 6.68
CA ARG A 107 9.81 -1.02 5.47
C ARG A 107 11.31 -0.95 5.63
N GLU A 108 12.02 -1.41 4.62
CA GLU A 108 13.47 -1.26 4.53
C GLU A 108 13.84 -0.05 3.68
N ALA A 109 15.13 0.21 3.55
CA ALA A 109 15.62 1.25 2.67
C ALA A 109 15.22 0.96 1.20
N PRO A 110 14.69 1.95 0.45
CA PRO A 110 14.30 1.77 -0.94
C PRO A 110 15.45 1.28 -1.80
N ILE A 111 15.18 0.34 -2.71
CA ILE A 111 16.11 -0.04 -3.77
C ILE A 111 15.69 0.71 -5.03
N ILE A 112 16.51 1.65 -5.48
CA ILE A 112 16.22 2.51 -6.63
C ILE A 112 17.18 2.26 -7.79
N LEU A 113 16.73 2.62 -8.99
CA LEU A 113 17.56 2.62 -10.19
C LEU A 113 18.39 3.91 -10.28
N GLU A 114 19.68 3.78 -10.59
CA GLU A 114 20.56 4.90 -10.92
C GLU A 114 20.92 4.91 -12.41
N GLU A 115 21.23 6.10 -12.91
CA GLU A 115 21.68 6.31 -14.31
C GLU A 115 20.66 5.74 -15.31
N VAL A 116 19.40 6.18 -15.11
CA VAL A 116 18.25 5.70 -15.87
C VAL A 116 18.13 6.48 -17.18
N ASP A 117 18.04 5.77 -18.30
CA ASP A 117 17.79 6.34 -19.62
C ASP A 117 16.77 5.50 -20.40
N LEU A 118 16.20 6.04 -21.47
CA LEU A 118 15.39 5.27 -22.41
C LEU A 118 16.28 4.28 -23.17
N SER A 119 15.81 3.04 -23.30
CA SER A 119 16.52 2.06 -24.13
C SER A 119 16.57 2.49 -25.60
N ASP A 120 17.66 2.16 -26.31
CA ASP A 120 17.80 2.45 -27.75
C ASP A 120 16.62 1.96 -28.61
N ARG A 121 16.03 0.83 -28.22
CA ARG A 121 14.84 0.27 -28.87
C ARG A 121 13.67 1.25 -28.82
N ILE A 122 13.52 1.94 -27.70
CA ILE A 122 12.41 2.85 -27.42
C ILE A 122 12.66 4.21 -28.07
N LEU A 123 13.91 4.69 -28.06
CA LEU A 123 14.29 5.87 -28.83
C LEU A 123 13.95 5.70 -30.32
N LYS A 124 14.35 4.57 -30.92
CA LYS A 124 13.98 4.23 -32.31
C LYS A 124 12.46 4.10 -32.52
N PHE A 125 11.73 3.64 -31.52
CA PHE A 125 10.28 3.54 -31.59
C PHE A 125 9.63 4.93 -31.59
N ILE A 126 10.09 5.83 -30.73
CA ILE A 126 9.61 7.21 -30.65
C ILE A 126 9.89 7.95 -31.96
N ASP A 127 11.10 7.82 -32.51
CA ASP A 127 11.47 8.47 -33.78
C ASP A 127 10.57 8.03 -34.94
N LYS A 128 10.14 6.76 -34.94
CA LYS A 128 9.32 6.18 -36.01
C LYS A 128 7.81 6.44 -35.84
N ASN A 129 7.30 6.42 -34.61
CA ASN A 129 5.85 6.39 -34.35
C ASN A 129 5.33 7.63 -33.59
N GLY A 130 6.23 8.46 -33.08
CA GLY A 130 5.91 9.62 -32.26
C GLY A 130 5.70 9.29 -30.77
N LEU A 131 5.69 10.35 -29.95
CA LEU A 131 5.55 10.27 -28.50
C LEU A 131 4.15 9.80 -28.06
N ASP A 132 3.10 10.17 -28.79
CA ASP A 132 1.72 9.80 -28.42
C ASP A 132 1.52 8.28 -28.43
N GLU A 133 2.08 7.60 -29.43
CA GLU A 133 2.02 6.15 -29.51
C GLU A 133 2.88 5.48 -28.45
N PHE A 134 4.01 6.10 -28.07
CA PHE A 134 4.82 5.65 -26.95
C PHE A 134 4.01 5.68 -25.65
N TYR A 135 3.39 6.80 -25.28
CA TYR A 135 2.61 6.90 -24.04
C TYR A 135 1.44 5.91 -23.99
N ARG A 136 0.80 5.60 -25.13
CA ARG A 136 -0.24 4.56 -25.19
C ARG A 136 0.28 3.16 -24.85
N ARG A 137 1.55 2.86 -25.16
CA ARG A 137 2.16 1.53 -25.00
C ARG A 137 3.10 1.40 -23.80
N ALA A 138 3.56 2.50 -23.25
CA ALA A 138 4.46 2.55 -22.11
C ALA A 138 3.75 2.96 -20.82
N GLY A 139 2.62 3.68 -20.93
CA GLY A 139 2.05 4.39 -19.80
C GLY A 139 2.73 5.74 -19.59
N TYR A 140 2.46 6.36 -18.45
CA TYR A 140 2.89 7.74 -18.15
C TYR A 140 3.96 7.82 -17.06
N GLU A 141 4.18 6.73 -16.32
CA GLU A 141 5.15 6.62 -15.24
C GLU A 141 5.98 5.34 -15.47
N TYR A 142 7.19 5.27 -14.91
CA TYR A 142 7.95 4.01 -14.85
C TYR A 142 8.25 3.64 -13.40
N ILE A 143 8.48 2.34 -13.17
CA ILE A 143 8.80 1.81 -11.84
C ILE A 143 10.27 2.09 -11.55
N ALA A 144 10.55 3.14 -10.78
CA ALA A 144 11.90 3.60 -10.50
C ALA A 144 12.64 2.80 -9.41
N GLY A 145 11.94 1.91 -8.71
CA GLY A 145 12.49 1.17 -7.58
C GLY A 145 11.41 0.40 -6.82
N ILE A 146 11.85 -0.37 -5.83
CA ILE A 146 11.01 -1.10 -4.90
C ILE A 146 11.39 -0.75 -3.47
N ILE A 147 10.41 -0.70 -2.58
CA ILE A 147 10.65 -0.58 -1.15
C ILE A 147 10.35 -1.95 -0.54
N PRO A 148 11.38 -2.76 -0.21
CA PRO A 148 11.14 -4.04 0.42
C PRO A 148 10.53 -3.86 1.81
N GLY A 149 9.77 -4.86 2.23
CA GLY A 149 9.05 -4.82 3.49
C GLY A 149 7.91 -5.82 3.54
N GLY A 150 7.02 -5.60 4.49
CA GLY A 150 5.85 -6.44 4.68
C GLY A 150 4.78 -5.73 5.46
N GLU A 151 3.55 -6.22 5.32
CA GLU A 151 2.42 -5.80 6.12
C GLU A 151 1.87 -6.97 6.92
N PHE A 152 1.53 -6.71 8.17
CA PHE A 152 0.84 -7.63 9.05
C PHE A 152 -0.41 -6.95 9.60
N ILE A 153 -1.53 -7.68 9.52
CA ILE A 153 -2.84 -7.17 9.92
C ILE A 153 -3.46 -8.24 10.80
N SER A 154 -3.88 -7.84 11.99
CA SER A 154 -4.61 -8.69 12.91
C SER A 154 -5.85 -7.97 13.40
N THR A 155 -6.98 -8.67 13.36
CA THR A 155 -8.24 -8.22 13.93
C THR A 155 -8.56 -9.11 15.12
N ILE A 156 -8.75 -8.50 16.29
CA ILE A 156 -9.22 -9.18 17.48
C ILE A 156 -10.71 -8.85 17.64
N LYS A 157 -11.57 -9.85 17.51
CA LYS A 157 -13.01 -9.73 17.80
C LYS A 157 -13.27 -10.22 19.22
N ILE A 158 -13.68 -9.32 20.10
CA ILE A 158 -14.14 -9.63 21.46
C ILE A 158 -15.66 -9.71 21.41
N ILE A 159 -16.20 -10.93 21.48
CA ILE A 159 -17.65 -11.17 21.53
C ILE A 159 -18.06 -11.22 23.00
N SER A 160 -18.89 -10.28 23.45
CA SER A 160 -19.46 -10.31 24.79
C SER A 160 -20.78 -11.08 24.79
N SER A 161 -20.93 -12.05 25.69
CA SER A 161 -22.16 -12.84 25.87
C SER A 161 -23.23 -12.14 26.72
N ASN A 162 -22.91 -11.01 27.37
CA ASN A 162 -23.81 -10.26 28.26
C ASN A 162 -23.60 -8.73 28.08
N ARG A 163 -24.69 -7.96 28.14
CA ARG A 163 -24.74 -6.48 28.11
C ARG A 163 -23.96 -5.84 29.27
N GLU A 164 -23.88 -6.50 30.43
CA GLU A 164 -23.16 -6.03 31.63
C GLU A 164 -21.63 -6.14 31.49
N THR A 165 -21.13 -7.18 30.83
CA THR A 165 -19.67 -7.33 30.59
C THR A 165 -19.14 -6.26 29.63
N LYS A 166 -19.99 -5.73 28.74
CA LYS A 166 -19.65 -4.60 27.86
C LYS A 166 -19.37 -3.32 28.66
N VAL A 167 -20.05 -3.12 29.78
CA VAL A 167 -19.90 -1.93 30.63
C VAL A 167 -18.61 -2.01 31.46
N LEU A 168 -18.24 -3.19 31.97
CA LEU A 168 -16.99 -3.38 32.72
C LEU A 168 -15.74 -3.08 31.88
N VAL A 169 -15.70 -3.53 30.62
CA VAL A 169 -14.59 -3.23 29.68
C VAL A 169 -14.54 -1.75 29.28
N SER A 170 -15.60 -0.97 29.51
CA SER A 170 -15.62 0.48 29.29
C SER A 170 -15.27 1.32 30.52
N CYS A 171 -15.33 0.76 31.72
CA CYS A 171 -15.12 1.49 32.98
C CYS A 171 -13.70 1.35 33.56
N ASP A 172 -12.93 0.34 33.18
CA ASP A 172 -11.56 0.12 33.71
C ASP A 172 -10.48 1.08 33.16
N GLN A 173 -10.86 2.15 32.43
CA GLN A 173 -9.90 3.13 31.88
C GLN A 173 -10.28 4.60 32.10
N SER A 174 -11.04 4.92 33.15
CA SER A 174 -11.19 6.30 33.63
C SER A 174 -10.22 6.60 34.77
#